data_AF-A0A836HHM0-F1
#
_entry.id   AF-A0A836HHM0-F1
#
_cell.length_a   1.000
_cell.length_b   1.000
_cell.length_c   1.000
_cell.angle_alpha   90.00
_cell.angle_beta   90.00
_cell.angle_gamma   90.00
#
_symmetry.space_group_name_H-M   'P 1'
#
loop_
_entity.id
_entity.type
_entity.pdbx_description
1 polymer ?
#
loop_
_entity_poly.entity_id
_entity_poly.type
_entity_poly.pdbx_seq_one_letter_code
_entity_poly.pdbx_strand_id
1 'polypeptide(L)'
;MFPVGPALESALSDPLFMLRLYKRVAYGLAPRPRRDGVRTFLPSFLSVDARYVESKNTVMDAVALPAAVEPIFPTSLLTREEVCLLLRVLPLEEEDATAAHAESEGAFGEAQRRRRSSGAKGIRPGSVMQALRDIIPFRTWQVWQTVAAARRMVQGSPVMSPFEEHLVDVLDWQASPHRQAAEAAPPPLERREALAFMEHTCALSSSESHGLLDYCACGEGNDGEGGATAASYLGCEPRLLHQLLFSEVIPGVAEYPLLMGRFAEATLEIGETESCHTGTLALQTTLELLQLRYPEHSRRLPSDLDMGTLVRAELTPRKFFYVCTYLRTGFRQEESDQLYYYLKKDSETEDGVLVADLLAAYRQYFPSVTVSMVQLVQAAVTQWLRRNARDAPVFVQLYSALREWGTARVPIKAFIEALRVAGVPNGISGVLDVELEWLRLKAPTRVDLLLMLCTPVPPSRAAVTRKLFDRLDEHRSYTVTCAAVLRRFNPELIDGNAARRQGALWKKALEEYVAELGEGELDYDVFAYFWYMVSAGVEDDPTFTLALWKAFGLSDDGRRPRRT
;
A
#
# COMPACT_ATOMS: atom_id res chain seq x y z
N MET A 1 1.83 23.07 -16.06
CA MET A 1 2.08 21.67 -16.50
C MET A 1 3.59 21.45 -16.62
N PHE A 2 4.14 20.44 -15.94
CA PHE A 2 5.58 20.16 -15.94
C PHE A 2 6.04 19.66 -17.32
N PRO A 3 7.15 20.18 -17.87
CA PRO A 3 7.65 19.75 -19.17
C PRO A 3 8.16 18.31 -19.09
N VAL A 4 7.50 17.40 -19.82
CA VAL A 4 7.86 15.99 -19.93
C VAL A 4 7.90 15.63 -21.42
N GLY A 5 8.98 15.01 -21.89
CA GLY A 5 9.10 14.59 -23.28
C GLY A 5 8.17 13.41 -23.63
N PRO A 6 7.85 13.18 -24.92
CA PRO A 6 6.92 12.11 -25.35
C PRO A 6 7.35 10.70 -24.90
N ALA A 7 8.66 10.46 -24.82
CA ALA A 7 9.22 9.18 -24.37
C ALA A 7 9.04 8.92 -22.87
N LEU A 8 8.92 9.97 -22.03
CA LEU A 8 8.59 9.80 -20.62
C LEU A 8 7.08 9.77 -20.39
N GLU A 9 6.28 10.39 -21.25
CA GLU A 9 4.83 10.24 -21.20
C GLU A 9 4.40 8.80 -21.48
N SER A 10 5.08 8.10 -22.40
CA SER A 10 4.86 6.65 -22.58
C SER A 10 5.32 5.84 -21.37
N ALA A 11 6.38 6.27 -20.66
CA ALA A 11 6.85 5.63 -19.44
C ALA A 11 5.85 5.71 -18.27
N LEU A 12 4.95 6.70 -18.23
CA LEU A 12 3.84 6.76 -17.26
C LEU A 12 2.90 5.55 -17.39
N SER A 13 2.82 4.97 -18.58
CA SER A 13 1.97 3.80 -18.85
C SER A 13 2.70 2.48 -18.59
N ASP A 14 4.00 2.50 -18.27
CA ASP A 14 4.79 1.31 -17.93
C ASP A 14 4.82 1.10 -16.40
N PRO A 15 4.01 0.19 -15.84
CA PRO A 15 3.96 -0.03 -14.39
C PRO A 15 5.30 -0.54 -13.83
N LEU A 16 6.14 -1.22 -14.63
CA LEU A 16 7.47 -1.64 -14.17
C LEU A 16 8.41 -0.46 -13.97
N PHE A 17 8.33 0.54 -14.85
CA PHE A 17 9.09 1.78 -14.69
C PHE A 17 8.57 2.59 -13.49
N MET A 18 7.27 2.79 -13.40
CA MET A 18 6.65 3.57 -12.33
C MET A 18 6.89 2.95 -10.94
N LEU A 19 6.79 1.63 -10.79
CA LEU A 19 7.10 0.95 -9.53
C LEU A 19 8.57 1.14 -9.12
N ARG A 20 9.51 1.03 -10.07
CA ARG A 20 10.94 1.27 -9.81
C ARG A 20 11.23 2.73 -9.45
N LEU A 21 10.56 3.67 -10.10
CA LEU A 21 10.68 5.10 -9.78
C LEU A 21 10.17 5.38 -8.36
N TYR A 22 8.96 4.93 -8.05
CA TYR A 22 8.38 5.04 -6.71
C TYR A 22 9.33 4.50 -5.64
N LYS A 23 9.84 3.27 -5.82
CA LYS A 23 10.77 2.65 -4.87
C LYS A 23 12.05 3.45 -4.71
N ARG A 24 12.67 3.91 -5.80
CA ARG A 24 13.88 4.75 -5.72
C ARG A 24 13.64 6.00 -4.88
N VAL A 25 12.47 6.63 -5.03
CA VAL A 25 12.10 7.82 -4.27
C VAL A 25 11.81 7.47 -2.81
N ALA A 26 10.81 6.62 -2.57
CA ALA A 26 10.33 6.23 -1.25
C ALA A 26 11.45 5.70 -0.34
N TYR A 27 12.27 4.80 -0.87
CA TYR A 27 13.36 4.19 -0.11
C TYR A 27 14.64 5.04 -0.07
N GLY A 28 14.82 5.98 -1.00
CA GLY A 28 15.89 6.96 -0.95
C GLY A 28 15.65 8.05 0.10
N LEU A 29 14.38 8.32 0.39
CA LEU A 29 13.93 9.21 1.46
C LEU A 29 13.74 8.52 2.82
N ALA A 30 13.89 7.21 2.92
CA ALA A 30 13.73 6.48 4.19
C ALA A 30 14.96 6.65 5.12
N PRO A 31 14.76 6.77 6.45
CA PRO A 31 15.86 6.76 7.40
C PRO A 31 16.49 5.36 7.44
N ARG A 32 17.79 5.24 7.09
CA ARG A 32 18.50 3.95 7.02
C ARG A 32 19.79 3.97 7.84
N PRO A 33 20.09 2.92 8.61
CA PRO A 33 21.40 2.78 9.25
C PRO A 33 22.47 2.63 8.15
N ARG A 34 23.40 3.61 8.13
CA ARG A 34 24.45 3.73 7.11
C ARG A 34 25.36 2.50 7.12
N ARG A 35 25.47 1.79 5.99
CA ARG A 35 26.72 1.10 5.64
C ARG A 35 27.41 1.75 4.45
N ASP A 36 26.73 2.05 3.34
CA ASP A 36 27.42 2.69 2.19
C ASP A 36 26.82 3.98 1.62
N GLY A 37 25.66 4.47 2.08
CA GLY A 37 25.15 5.82 1.76
C GLY A 37 24.82 6.13 0.28
N VAL A 38 25.11 5.22 -0.65
CA VAL A 38 25.05 5.44 -2.12
C VAL A 38 23.64 5.73 -2.64
N ARG A 39 22.59 5.41 -1.87
CA ARG A 39 21.18 5.50 -2.32
C ARG A 39 20.29 6.37 -1.43
N THR A 40 20.81 6.97 -0.37
CA THR A 40 19.99 7.78 0.57
C THR A 40 20.16 9.26 0.29
N PHE A 41 19.05 9.97 0.14
CA PHE A 41 19.03 11.43 0.00
C PHE A 41 18.07 12.11 0.99
N LEU A 42 17.62 11.38 2.01
CA LEU A 42 16.89 11.95 3.16
C LEU A 42 17.56 13.20 3.76
N PRO A 43 18.91 13.28 3.97
CA PRO A 43 19.51 14.50 4.50
C PRO A 43 19.31 15.73 3.61
N SER A 44 19.42 15.56 2.29
CA SER A 44 19.15 16.62 1.31
C SER A 44 17.69 17.03 1.32
N PHE A 45 16.79 16.05 1.39
CA PHE A 45 15.35 16.28 1.55
C PHE A 45 15.05 17.13 2.79
N LEU A 46 15.50 16.71 3.98
CA LEU A 46 15.27 17.43 5.23
C LEU A 46 15.87 18.85 5.18
N SER A 47 17.02 19.04 4.54
CA SER A 47 17.66 20.35 4.39
C SER A 47 16.88 21.31 3.49
N VAL A 48 16.23 20.80 2.43
CA VAL A 48 15.39 21.59 1.54
C VAL A 48 14.04 21.87 2.20
N ASP A 49 13.44 20.85 2.81
CA ASP A 49 12.14 20.94 3.47
C ASP A 49 12.13 21.94 4.63
N ALA A 50 13.19 21.98 5.44
CA ALA A 50 13.34 22.95 6.53
C ALA A 50 13.31 24.44 6.08
N ARG A 51 13.43 24.72 4.77
CA ARG A 51 13.32 26.09 4.22
C ARG A 51 11.87 26.54 4.05
N TYR A 52 10.95 25.59 3.98
CA TYR A 52 9.54 25.82 3.70
C TYR A 52 8.71 25.68 4.98
N VAL A 53 8.56 26.80 5.67
CA VAL A 53 7.58 27.01 6.74
C VAL A 53 6.35 27.70 6.15
N GLU A 54 5.16 27.49 6.69
CA GLU A 54 3.87 27.97 6.14
C GLU A 54 3.90 29.48 5.87
N SER A 55 4.47 30.24 6.80
CA SER A 55 4.67 31.70 6.68
C SER A 55 5.56 32.15 5.50
N LYS A 56 6.40 31.26 4.96
CA LYS A 56 7.33 31.52 3.83
C LYS A 56 7.03 30.64 2.61
N ASN A 57 6.00 29.80 2.67
CA ASN A 57 5.66 28.81 1.65
C ASN A 57 4.85 29.46 0.51
N THR A 58 5.49 30.31 -0.27
CA THR A 58 4.83 31.05 -1.36
C THR A 58 4.59 30.20 -2.60
N VAL A 59 3.47 30.43 -3.27
CA VAL A 59 3.09 29.77 -4.53
C VAL A 59 4.15 30.03 -5.62
N MET A 60 4.57 28.97 -6.32
CA MET A 60 5.52 29.01 -7.43
C MET A 60 4.90 28.52 -8.73
N ASP A 61 5.33 29.05 -9.87
CA ASP A 61 4.98 28.49 -11.17
C ASP A 61 5.51 27.05 -11.29
N ALA A 62 4.71 26.15 -11.89
CA ALA A 62 5.08 24.77 -12.16
C ALA A 62 6.39 24.64 -12.96
N VAL A 63 6.76 25.65 -13.77
CA VAL A 63 8.04 25.67 -14.51
C VAL A 63 9.25 25.91 -13.59
N ALA A 64 9.06 26.65 -12.50
CA ALA A 64 10.13 26.98 -11.53
C ALA A 64 10.30 25.92 -10.44
N LEU A 65 9.24 25.13 -10.17
CA LEU A 65 9.21 24.13 -9.11
C LEU A 65 10.29 23.04 -9.22
N PRO A 66 10.64 22.50 -10.41
CA PRO A 66 11.73 21.53 -10.54
C PRO A 66 13.06 22.05 -9.98
N ALA A 67 13.40 23.31 -10.23
CA ALA A 67 14.65 23.90 -9.73
C ALA A 67 14.66 24.07 -8.20
N ALA A 68 13.49 24.24 -7.59
CA ALA A 68 13.35 24.34 -6.13
C ALA A 68 13.60 22.98 -5.44
N VAL A 69 13.21 21.87 -6.07
CA VAL A 69 13.32 20.51 -5.51
C VAL A 69 14.54 19.73 -6.00
N GLU A 70 15.18 20.15 -7.10
CA GLU A 70 16.38 19.51 -7.66
C GLU A 70 17.48 19.23 -6.63
N PRO A 71 17.78 20.11 -5.64
CA PRO A 71 18.80 19.83 -4.63
C PRO A 71 18.52 18.60 -3.74
N ILE A 72 17.28 18.11 -3.71
CA ILE A 72 16.89 16.90 -2.97
C ILE A 72 17.45 15.66 -3.66
N PHE A 73 17.46 15.64 -4.98
CA PHE A 73 17.63 14.43 -5.78
C PHE A 73 19.04 14.36 -6.39
N PRO A 74 19.88 13.39 -5.99
CA PRO A 74 21.15 13.18 -6.65
C PRO A 74 20.93 12.77 -8.11
N THR A 75 21.64 13.43 -9.03
CA THR A 75 21.56 13.15 -10.48
C THR A 75 22.01 11.74 -10.85
N SER A 76 22.76 11.07 -9.95
CA SER A 76 23.14 9.66 -10.07
C SER A 76 21.99 8.68 -9.80
N LEU A 77 20.90 9.14 -9.16
CA LEU A 77 19.75 8.29 -8.77
C LEU A 77 18.49 8.61 -9.56
N LEU A 78 18.27 9.90 -9.84
CA LEU A 78 17.12 10.41 -10.57
C LEU A 78 17.58 11.45 -11.60
N THR A 79 17.18 11.25 -12.85
CA THR A 79 17.42 12.27 -13.88
C THR A 79 16.46 13.45 -13.70
N ARG A 80 16.80 14.61 -14.26
CA ARG A 80 15.91 15.78 -14.24
C ARG A 80 14.54 15.47 -14.86
N GLU A 81 14.50 14.63 -15.89
CA GLU A 81 13.25 14.21 -16.53
C GLU A 81 12.41 13.34 -15.59
N GLU A 82 13.04 12.42 -14.84
CA GLU A 82 12.37 11.60 -13.82
C GLU A 82 11.84 12.45 -12.66
N VAL A 83 12.53 13.52 -12.27
CA VAL A 83 12.04 14.48 -11.28
C VAL A 83 10.82 15.25 -11.81
N CYS A 84 10.85 15.74 -13.05
CA CYS A 84 9.67 16.37 -13.67
C CYS A 84 8.48 15.41 -13.75
N LEU A 85 8.75 14.13 -14.03
CA LEU A 85 7.73 13.09 -14.06
C LEU A 85 7.13 12.84 -12.68
N LEU A 86 7.98 12.73 -11.65
CA LEU A 86 7.56 12.59 -10.26
C LEU A 86 6.62 13.75 -9.88
N LEU A 87 7.02 14.99 -10.13
CA LEU A 87 6.19 16.17 -9.84
C LEU A 87 4.84 16.14 -10.57
N ARG A 88 4.77 15.55 -11.77
CA ARG A 88 3.52 15.41 -12.53
C ARG A 88 2.56 14.37 -11.94
N VAL A 89 3.07 13.34 -11.26
CA VAL A 89 2.26 12.26 -10.68
C VAL A 89 1.93 12.46 -9.20
N LEU A 90 2.63 13.37 -8.52
CA LEU A 90 2.28 13.77 -7.16
C LEU A 90 0.89 14.44 -7.14
N PRO A 91 0.09 14.22 -6.09
CA PRO A 91 -1.22 14.84 -5.93
C PRO A 91 -1.08 16.33 -5.55
N LEU A 92 -0.60 17.14 -6.48
CA LEU A 92 -0.36 18.57 -6.29
C LEU A 92 -1.52 19.38 -6.89
N GLU A 93 -2.11 20.25 -6.08
CA GLU A 93 -3.15 21.18 -6.51
C GLU A 93 -2.56 22.54 -6.87
N GLU A 94 -3.09 23.16 -7.92
CA GLU A 94 -2.76 24.55 -8.26
C GLU A 94 -3.58 25.50 -7.39
N GLU A 95 -2.90 26.28 -6.57
CA GLU A 95 -3.49 27.29 -5.69
C GLU A 95 -3.44 28.68 -6.31
N ASP A 96 -4.46 29.49 -6.05
CA ASP A 96 -4.44 30.91 -6.36
C ASP A 96 -3.52 31.64 -5.36
N ALA A 97 -2.57 32.43 -5.85
CA ALA A 97 -1.62 33.19 -5.01
C ALA A 97 -2.27 34.15 -3.98
N THR A 98 -3.58 34.39 -4.07
CA THR A 98 -4.37 35.25 -3.17
C THR A 98 -5.20 34.48 -2.14
N ALA A 99 -5.17 33.14 -2.16
CA ALA A 99 -5.97 32.29 -1.26
C ALA A 99 -5.40 32.18 0.17
N ALA A 100 -4.16 32.63 0.41
CA ALA A 100 -3.48 32.54 1.72
C ALA A 100 -4.23 33.25 2.88
N HIS A 101 -5.26 34.06 2.61
CA HIS A 101 -6.04 34.78 3.62
C HIS A 101 -7.49 34.26 3.82
N ALA A 102 -7.85 33.11 3.25
CA ALA A 102 -9.27 32.72 3.09
C ALA A 102 -9.79 31.59 3.98
N GLU A 103 -9.19 31.27 5.13
CA GLU A 103 -9.83 30.31 6.08
C GLU A 103 -10.86 30.97 7.03
N SER A 104 -11.11 32.29 6.91
CA SER A 104 -11.96 33.05 7.85
C SER A 104 -13.19 33.73 7.22
N GLU A 105 -13.40 33.70 5.89
CA GLU A 105 -14.58 34.33 5.27
C GLU A 105 -15.56 33.29 4.73
N GLY A 106 -16.77 33.27 5.30
CA GLY A 106 -17.81 32.29 4.99
C GLY A 106 -18.29 32.27 3.53
N ALA A 107 -19.12 31.26 3.23
CA ALA A 107 -19.60 30.82 1.91
C ALA A 107 -20.18 31.91 0.96
N PHE A 108 -20.42 33.13 1.44
CA PHE A 108 -20.91 34.25 0.63
C PHE A 108 -19.78 34.99 -0.13
N GLY A 109 -18.52 34.93 0.34
CA GLY A 109 -17.37 35.57 -0.30
C GLY A 109 -16.84 34.81 -1.54
N GLU A 110 -16.93 33.47 -1.52
CA GLU A 110 -16.48 32.60 -2.62
C GLU A 110 -17.29 32.80 -3.91
N ALA A 111 -18.60 33.02 -3.79
CA ALA A 111 -19.50 33.24 -4.93
C ALA A 111 -19.20 34.55 -5.68
N GLN A 112 -18.67 35.56 -4.99
CA GLN A 112 -18.37 36.87 -5.58
C GLN A 112 -16.95 36.94 -6.19
N ARG A 113 -15.99 36.16 -5.68
CA ARG A 113 -14.62 36.07 -6.24
C ARG A 113 -14.50 35.14 -7.45
N ARG A 114 -15.33 34.09 -7.57
CA ARG A 114 -15.38 33.23 -8.79
C ARG A 114 -15.69 34.00 -10.09
N ARG A 115 -16.15 35.25 -10.00
CA ARG A 115 -16.38 36.12 -11.17
C ARG A 115 -15.20 37.05 -11.52
N ARG A 116 -14.11 37.12 -10.73
CA ARG A 116 -13.02 38.12 -10.92
C ARG A 116 -11.58 37.73 -10.56
N SER A 117 -11.19 36.45 -10.45
CA SER A 117 -9.76 36.09 -10.26
C SER A 117 -9.13 35.47 -11.52
N SER A 118 -8.40 36.29 -12.28
CA SER A 118 -7.31 35.82 -13.15
C SER A 118 -5.98 35.93 -12.38
N GLY A 119 -5.93 35.35 -11.18
CA GLY A 119 -4.69 35.28 -10.40
C GLY A 119 -3.69 34.32 -11.04
N ALA A 120 -2.40 34.53 -10.81
CA ALA A 120 -1.40 33.53 -11.15
C ALA A 120 -1.63 32.30 -10.26
N LYS A 121 -1.96 31.18 -10.90
CA LYS A 121 -2.04 29.86 -10.28
C LYS A 121 -0.65 29.25 -10.17
N GLY A 122 -0.39 28.53 -9.08
CA GLY A 122 0.87 27.80 -8.95
C GLY A 122 0.83 26.78 -7.81
N ILE A 123 1.97 26.20 -7.51
CA ILE A 123 2.11 25.12 -6.52
C ILE A 123 3.04 25.60 -5.41
N ARG A 124 2.68 25.34 -4.16
CA ARG A 124 3.53 25.61 -3.01
C ARG A 124 4.60 24.52 -2.86
N PRO A 125 5.90 24.88 -2.71
CA PRO A 125 6.95 23.89 -2.46
C PRO A 125 6.71 23.02 -1.22
N GLY A 126 6.13 23.58 -0.15
CA GLY A 126 5.76 22.81 1.05
C GLY A 126 4.79 21.67 0.74
N SER A 127 3.83 21.88 -0.17
CA SER A 127 2.89 20.83 -0.62
C SER A 127 3.62 19.72 -1.39
N VAL A 128 4.72 20.05 -2.10
CA VAL A 128 5.59 19.03 -2.71
C VAL A 128 6.34 18.25 -1.65
N MET A 129 6.90 18.92 -0.64
CA MET A 129 7.61 18.25 0.44
C MET A 129 6.67 17.31 1.21
N GLN A 130 5.44 17.75 1.47
CA GLN A 130 4.40 16.93 2.07
C GLN A 130 4.10 15.69 1.21
N ALA A 131 3.82 15.88 -0.09
CA ALA A 131 3.55 14.76 -0.98
C ALA A 131 4.72 13.77 -1.09
N LEU A 132 5.97 14.26 -0.99
CA LEU A 132 7.16 13.40 -0.90
C LEU A 132 7.24 12.66 0.45
N ARG A 133 6.82 13.26 1.57
CA ARG A 133 6.71 12.57 2.86
C ARG A 133 5.68 11.46 2.82
N ASP A 134 4.54 11.71 2.19
CA ASP A 134 3.42 10.76 2.13
C ASP A 134 3.73 9.49 1.31
N ILE A 135 4.72 9.57 0.41
CA ILE A 135 5.29 8.45 -0.34
C ILE A 135 6.17 7.54 0.54
N ILE A 136 6.75 8.06 1.62
CA ILE A 136 7.68 7.32 2.46
C ILE A 136 6.86 6.31 3.29
N PRO A 137 7.19 5.00 3.22
CA PRO A 137 6.39 3.98 3.87
C PRO A 137 6.71 3.81 5.38
N PHE A 138 7.38 4.81 5.97
CA PHE A 138 7.87 4.84 7.36
C PHE A 138 7.20 5.99 8.14
N ARG A 139 5.86 6.03 8.11
CA ARG A 139 5.07 7.16 8.64
C ARG A 139 5.23 7.31 10.15
N THR A 140 5.15 6.20 10.87
CA THR A 140 5.27 6.16 12.33
C THR A 140 6.66 6.58 12.77
N TRP A 141 7.69 6.19 12.02
CA TRP A 141 9.06 6.67 12.22
C TRP A 141 9.18 8.19 12.03
N GLN A 142 8.58 8.76 10.98
CA GLN A 142 8.59 10.20 10.74
C GLN A 142 7.91 10.94 11.90
N VAL A 143 6.72 10.50 12.29
CA VAL A 143 5.96 11.09 13.40
C VAL A 143 6.75 11.04 14.69
N TRP A 144 7.36 9.88 15.02
CA TRP A 144 8.19 9.76 16.21
C TRP A 144 9.37 10.74 16.21
N GLN A 145 10.04 10.93 15.06
CA GLN A 145 11.13 11.90 14.94
C GLN A 145 10.65 13.34 15.13
N THR A 146 9.50 13.69 14.53
CA THR A 146 8.88 15.01 14.67
C THR A 146 8.46 15.28 16.11
N VAL A 147 7.78 14.33 16.77
CA VAL A 147 7.41 14.41 18.19
C VAL A 147 8.65 14.56 19.07
N ALA A 148 9.68 13.74 18.85
CA ALA A 148 10.93 13.83 19.61
C ALA A 148 11.66 15.17 19.41
N ALA A 149 11.55 15.80 18.23
CA ALA A 149 12.09 17.14 17.98
C ALA A 149 11.29 18.22 18.71
N ALA A 150 9.96 18.22 18.57
CA ALA A 150 9.08 19.18 19.21
C ALA A 150 9.16 19.10 20.75
N ARG A 151 9.12 17.90 21.33
CA ARG A 151 9.22 17.70 22.78
C ARG A 151 10.52 18.24 23.37
N ARG A 152 11.65 18.10 22.66
CA ARG A 152 12.94 18.67 23.09
C ARG A 152 12.87 20.19 23.23
N MET A 153 12.11 20.86 22.36
CA MET A 153 11.92 22.31 22.42
C MET A 153 10.94 22.70 23.53
N VAL A 154 9.81 22.00 23.63
CA VAL A 154 8.78 22.23 24.67
C VAL A 154 9.34 22.04 26.08
N GLN A 155 10.00 20.90 26.34
CA GLN A 155 10.58 20.61 27.66
C GLN A 155 11.77 21.51 28.01
N GLY A 156 12.41 22.11 27.01
CA GLY A 156 13.45 23.11 27.22
C GLY A 156 12.90 24.51 27.57
N SER A 157 11.61 24.75 27.36
CA SER A 157 10.94 26.01 27.69
C SER A 157 10.41 25.99 29.13
N PRO A 158 10.78 26.98 29.97
CA PRO A 158 10.22 27.11 31.31
C PRO A 158 8.81 27.74 31.31
N VAL A 159 8.33 28.22 30.16
CA VAL A 159 7.05 28.92 30.01
C VAL A 159 6.14 28.14 29.08
N MET A 160 4.90 27.97 29.51
CA MET A 160 3.83 27.37 28.73
C MET A 160 3.52 28.24 27.51
N SER A 161 3.37 27.64 26.33
CA SER A 161 3.06 28.43 25.14
C SER A 161 1.59 28.86 25.12
N PRO A 162 1.22 29.97 24.46
CA PRO A 162 -0.18 30.37 24.34
C PRO A 162 -1.06 29.30 23.69
N PHE A 163 -0.50 28.54 22.73
CA PHE A 163 -1.19 27.41 22.11
C PHE A 163 -1.42 26.26 23.09
N GLU A 164 -0.44 25.96 23.94
CA GLU A 164 -0.56 24.95 24.99
C GLU A 164 -1.60 25.36 26.04
N GLU A 165 -1.62 26.63 26.45
CA GLU A 165 -2.66 27.21 27.32
C GLU A 165 -4.05 27.01 26.75
N HIS A 166 -4.23 27.37 25.48
CA HIS A 166 -5.51 27.23 24.80
C HIS A 166 -5.93 25.76 24.67
N LEU A 167 -5.00 24.87 24.32
CA LEU A 167 -5.25 23.43 24.20
C LEU A 167 -5.65 22.80 25.54
N VAL A 168 -4.97 23.17 26.63
CA VAL A 168 -5.29 22.69 27.98
C VAL A 168 -6.67 23.19 28.41
N ASP A 169 -7.00 24.46 28.19
CA ASP A 169 -8.32 25.01 28.57
C ASP A 169 -9.46 24.28 27.84
N VAL A 170 -9.28 23.99 26.54
CA VAL A 170 -10.25 23.20 25.75
C VAL A 170 -10.42 21.79 26.31
N LEU A 171 -9.32 21.10 26.63
CA LEU A 171 -9.37 19.74 27.18
C LEU A 171 -9.99 19.70 28.58
N ASP A 172 -9.65 20.66 29.44
CA ASP A 172 -10.18 20.77 30.80
C ASP A 172 -11.68 21.08 30.79
N TRP A 173 -12.12 21.97 29.89
CA TRP A 173 -13.54 22.26 29.70
C TRP A 173 -14.29 21.01 29.19
N GLN A 174 -13.74 20.25 28.25
CA GLN A 174 -14.33 19.01 27.74
C GLN A 174 -14.41 17.90 28.80
N ALA A 175 -13.43 17.82 29.71
CA ALA A 175 -13.39 16.82 30.77
C ALA A 175 -14.30 17.14 31.97
N SER A 176 -14.75 18.39 32.13
CA SER A 176 -15.50 18.86 33.30
C SER A 176 -16.96 19.20 32.99
N PRO A 177 -17.93 18.34 33.35
CA PRO A 177 -19.36 18.64 33.22
C PRO A 177 -19.78 19.90 33.99
N HIS A 178 -19.08 20.22 35.08
CA HIS A 178 -19.35 21.39 35.90
C HIS A 178 -18.96 22.69 35.16
N ARG A 179 -17.81 22.72 34.47
CA ARG A 179 -17.42 23.88 33.65
C ARG A 179 -18.35 24.05 32.45
N GLN A 180 -18.75 22.95 31.80
CA GLN A 180 -19.71 23.00 30.69
C GLN A 180 -21.07 23.60 31.08
N ALA A 181 -21.49 23.44 32.34
CA ALA A 181 -22.73 24.00 32.85
C ALA A 181 -22.60 25.47 33.33
N ALA A 182 -21.40 25.90 33.70
CA ALA A 182 -21.16 27.19 34.36
C ALA A 182 -20.49 28.25 33.45
N GLU A 183 -19.72 27.81 32.46
CA GLU A 183 -18.87 28.67 31.64
C GLU A 183 -19.21 28.52 30.15
N ALA A 184 -19.02 29.60 29.39
CA ALA A 184 -19.09 29.52 27.94
C ALA A 184 -17.96 28.62 27.41
N ALA A 185 -18.21 27.91 26.30
CA ALA A 185 -17.19 27.11 25.65
C ALA A 185 -15.99 27.98 25.24
N PRO A 186 -14.75 27.50 25.42
CA PRO A 186 -13.57 28.19 24.92
C PRO A 186 -13.64 28.30 23.39
N PRO A 187 -12.92 29.28 22.79
CA PRO A 187 -12.79 29.37 21.35
C PRO A 187 -12.32 28.02 20.74
N PRO A 188 -12.76 27.67 19.52
CA PRO A 188 -12.31 26.45 18.88
C PRO A 188 -10.83 26.57 18.49
N LEU A 189 -10.08 25.48 18.63
CA LEU A 189 -8.68 25.41 18.19
C LEU A 189 -8.61 25.54 16.66
N GLU A 190 -7.77 26.45 16.18
CA GLU A 190 -7.53 26.66 14.76
C GLU A 190 -6.29 25.89 14.28
N ARG A 191 -6.36 25.28 13.08
CA ARG A 191 -5.22 24.59 12.46
C ARG A 191 -4.00 25.52 12.32
N ARG A 192 -4.23 26.78 11.97
CA ARG A 192 -3.18 27.80 11.82
C ARG A 192 -2.42 28.07 13.12
N GLU A 193 -3.11 28.05 14.26
CA GLU A 193 -2.49 28.27 15.57
C GLU A 193 -1.50 27.14 15.89
N ALA A 194 -1.90 25.89 15.66
CA ALA A 194 -1.05 24.72 15.84
C ALA A 194 0.15 24.71 14.88
N LEU A 195 -0.07 25.02 13.60
CA LEU A 195 1.00 25.16 12.61
C LEU A 195 1.99 26.25 13.01
N ALA A 196 1.51 27.42 13.41
CA ALA A 196 2.36 28.53 13.84
C ALA A 196 3.21 28.14 15.06
N PHE A 197 2.62 27.44 16.04
CA PHE A 197 3.36 26.92 17.20
C PHE A 197 4.45 25.93 16.78
N MET A 198 4.10 24.92 15.98
CA MET A 198 5.06 23.88 15.54
C MET A 198 6.22 24.47 14.72
N GLU A 199 5.95 25.45 13.87
CA GLU A 199 6.98 26.06 13.03
C GLU A 199 7.82 27.09 13.77
N HIS A 200 7.21 27.98 14.54
CA HIS A 200 7.92 29.10 15.19
C HIS A 200 8.55 28.71 16.51
N THR A 201 7.89 27.86 17.29
CA THR A 201 8.37 27.43 18.62
C THR A 201 9.15 26.13 18.53
N CYS A 202 8.65 25.14 17.79
CA CYS A 202 9.30 23.83 17.69
C CYS A 202 10.29 23.72 16.52
N ALA A 203 10.40 24.74 15.65
CA ALA A 203 11.28 24.77 14.49
C ALA A 203 11.05 23.63 13.48
N LEU A 204 9.82 23.14 13.38
CA LEU A 204 9.40 22.13 12.41
C LEU A 204 9.19 22.76 11.02
N SER A 205 9.38 21.98 9.95
CA SER A 205 8.95 22.41 8.61
C SER A 205 7.42 22.38 8.47
N SER A 206 6.90 22.99 7.40
CA SER A 206 5.47 22.91 7.08
C SER A 206 5.05 21.45 6.90
N SER A 207 5.83 20.62 6.19
CA SER A 207 5.46 19.22 5.96
C SER A 207 5.59 18.33 7.22
N GLU A 208 6.48 18.66 8.15
CA GLU A 208 6.53 17.96 9.46
C GLU A 208 5.31 18.29 10.32
N SER A 209 4.93 19.56 10.33
CA SER A 209 3.78 20.06 11.09
C SER A 209 2.48 19.47 10.55
N HIS A 210 2.30 19.46 9.22
CA HIS A 210 1.15 18.82 8.57
C HIS A 210 1.14 17.31 8.81
N GLY A 211 2.26 16.62 8.62
CA GLY A 211 2.36 15.18 8.87
C GLY A 211 2.00 14.78 10.31
N LEU A 212 2.38 15.59 11.32
CA LEU A 212 2.00 15.35 12.71
C LEU A 212 0.50 15.57 12.96
N LEU A 213 -0.08 16.64 12.40
CA LEU A 213 -1.52 16.90 12.52
C LEU A 213 -2.33 15.80 11.84
N ASP A 214 -1.91 15.36 10.66
CA ASP A 214 -2.58 14.30 9.90
C ASP A 214 -2.46 12.95 10.61
N TYR A 215 -1.35 12.68 11.32
CA TYR A 215 -1.26 11.50 12.20
C TYR A 215 -2.23 11.58 13.38
N CYS A 216 -2.42 12.78 13.94
CA CYS A 216 -3.37 13.00 15.03
C CYS A 216 -4.82 13.04 14.53
N ALA A 217 -5.07 13.06 13.22
CA ALA A 217 -6.41 13.02 12.67
C ALA A 217 -6.97 11.60 12.80
N CYS A 218 -8.07 11.43 13.55
CA CYS A 218 -8.70 10.13 13.77
C CYS A 218 -8.96 9.40 12.45
N GLY A 219 -8.36 8.22 12.28
CA GLY A 219 -8.72 7.26 11.25
C GLY A 219 -9.82 6.32 11.72
N GLU A 220 -11.02 6.46 11.14
CA GLU A 220 -12.20 5.54 11.10
C GLU A 220 -13.13 5.47 12.35
N GLY A 221 -14.45 5.26 12.22
CA GLY A 221 -15.18 4.67 11.09
C GLY A 221 -16.70 4.94 11.01
N ASN A 222 -17.30 4.41 9.93
CA ASN A 222 -18.73 4.40 9.64
C ASN A 222 -19.58 3.77 10.77
N ASP A 223 -20.86 4.16 10.80
CA ASP A 223 -22.00 3.60 11.56
C ASP A 223 -22.29 4.17 12.97
N GLY A 224 -22.24 5.49 13.09
CA GLY A 224 -22.92 6.22 14.16
C GLY A 224 -23.67 7.44 13.63
N GLU A 225 -24.94 7.27 13.28
CA GLU A 225 -25.87 8.41 13.23
C GLU A 225 -25.92 9.04 14.64
N GLY A 226 -25.27 10.20 14.80
CA GLY A 226 -25.43 11.05 15.98
C GLY A 226 -24.12 11.45 16.62
N GLY A 227 -23.70 12.70 16.39
CA GLY A 227 -22.72 13.39 17.22
C GLY A 227 -21.52 13.96 16.48
N ALA A 228 -21.75 14.81 15.47
CA ALA A 228 -20.72 15.75 15.04
C ALA A 228 -20.31 16.63 16.23
N THR A 229 -19.16 16.35 16.86
CA THR A 229 -18.53 17.27 17.80
C THR A 229 -17.98 18.45 17.03
N ALA A 230 -18.80 19.49 16.85
CA ALA A 230 -18.51 20.74 16.16
C ALA A 230 -17.48 21.66 16.89
N ALA A 231 -16.55 21.10 17.67
CA ALA A 231 -15.75 21.87 18.64
C ALA A 231 -14.28 22.11 18.23
N SER A 232 -13.82 21.67 17.05
CA SER A 232 -12.43 21.88 16.63
C SER A 232 -12.31 22.02 15.11
N TYR A 233 -11.73 23.14 14.65
CA TYR A 233 -11.32 23.35 13.26
C TYR A 233 -9.87 22.89 13.01
N LEU A 234 -9.23 22.29 14.03
CA LEU A 234 -7.86 21.80 13.99
C LEU A 234 -7.69 20.65 13.00
N GLY A 235 -8.75 19.87 12.79
CA GLY A 235 -8.73 18.69 11.91
C GLY A 235 -7.99 17.48 12.50
N CYS A 236 -7.69 17.49 13.81
CA CYS A 236 -7.07 16.36 14.52
C CYS A 236 -7.60 16.22 15.96
N GLU A 237 -7.31 15.08 16.62
CA GLU A 237 -7.68 14.81 18.01
C GLU A 237 -6.81 15.64 18.97
N PRO A 238 -7.38 16.66 19.67
CA PRO A 238 -6.59 17.56 20.50
C PRO A 238 -5.91 16.85 21.66
N ARG A 239 -6.55 15.80 22.21
CA ARG A 239 -6.02 15.00 23.32
C ARG A 239 -4.76 14.24 22.92
N LEU A 240 -4.76 13.62 21.74
CA LEU A 240 -3.60 12.90 21.22
C LEU A 240 -2.43 13.86 20.95
N LEU A 241 -2.72 15.00 20.33
CA LEU A 241 -1.70 16.04 20.09
C LEU A 241 -1.09 16.54 21.42
N HIS A 242 -1.92 16.78 22.44
CA HIS A 242 -1.44 17.16 23.77
C HIS A 242 -0.57 16.08 24.42
N GLN A 243 -1.01 14.82 24.35
CA GLN A 243 -0.29 13.68 24.90
C GLN A 243 1.10 13.49 24.28
N LEU A 244 1.20 13.72 22.96
CA LEU A 244 2.45 13.61 22.23
C LEU A 244 3.39 14.79 22.53
N LEU A 245 2.89 16.02 22.57
CA LEU A 245 3.77 17.21 22.62
C LEU A 245 4.07 17.72 24.03
N PHE A 246 3.09 17.72 24.93
CA PHE A 246 3.16 18.50 26.19
C PHE A 246 3.21 17.64 27.45
N SER A 247 2.72 16.39 27.41
CA SER A 247 2.79 15.51 28.59
C SER A 247 4.23 15.25 29.02
N GLU A 248 4.51 15.23 30.33
CA GLU A 248 5.86 14.98 30.87
C GLU A 248 6.46 13.67 30.34
N VAL A 249 5.65 12.61 30.39
CA VAL A 249 5.90 11.30 29.76
C VAL A 249 4.75 11.01 28.80
N ILE A 250 5.06 10.49 27.61
CA ILE A 250 4.02 10.11 26.64
C ILE A 250 3.21 8.96 27.24
N PRO A 251 1.90 9.10 27.43
CA PRO A 251 1.08 8.02 27.98
C PRO A 251 1.09 6.80 27.06
N GLY A 252 0.99 5.59 27.64
CA GLY A 252 1.05 4.35 26.87
C GLY A 252 0.01 4.22 25.77
N VAL A 253 -1.15 4.86 25.90
CA VAL A 253 -2.19 4.93 24.85
C VAL A 253 -1.72 5.64 23.58
N ALA A 254 -0.79 6.60 23.69
CA ALA A 254 -0.20 7.32 22.57
C ALA A 254 1.16 6.72 22.16
N GLU A 255 1.92 6.19 23.12
CA GLU A 255 3.24 5.60 22.86
C GLU A 255 3.15 4.22 22.21
N TYR A 256 2.22 3.36 22.63
CA TYR A 256 2.09 2.00 22.10
C TYR A 256 1.86 1.98 20.57
N PRO A 257 0.93 2.77 19.99
CA PRO A 257 0.80 2.86 18.53
C PRO A 257 2.07 3.29 17.81
N LEU A 258 2.86 4.21 18.40
CA LEU A 258 4.12 4.67 17.82
C LEU A 258 5.18 3.58 17.82
N LEU A 259 5.33 2.85 18.93
CA LEU A 259 6.28 1.75 19.04
C LEU A 259 5.86 0.57 18.15
N MET A 260 4.59 0.17 18.19
CA MET A 260 4.10 -0.96 17.40
C MET A 260 4.10 -0.66 15.90
N GLY A 261 3.77 0.57 15.49
CA GLY A 261 3.88 1.01 14.10
C GLY A 261 5.34 1.04 13.60
N ARG A 262 6.29 1.55 14.40
CA ARG A 262 7.72 1.49 14.06
C ARG A 262 8.24 0.06 13.96
N PHE A 263 7.75 -0.84 14.83
CA PHE A 263 8.06 -2.27 14.76
C PHE A 263 7.55 -2.88 13.45
N ALA A 264 6.31 -2.58 13.06
CA ALA A 264 5.72 -3.09 11.83
C ALA A 264 6.42 -2.54 10.58
N GLU A 265 6.69 -1.23 10.54
CA GLU A 265 7.41 -0.56 9.46
C GLU A 265 8.85 -1.09 9.28
N ALA A 266 9.48 -1.59 10.33
CA ALA A 266 10.81 -2.20 10.23
C ALA A 266 10.82 -3.44 9.32
N THR A 267 9.68 -4.13 9.16
CA THR A 267 9.55 -5.25 8.22
C THR A 267 9.54 -4.82 6.74
N LEU A 268 9.47 -3.52 6.46
CA LEU A 268 9.63 -2.95 5.12
C LEU A 268 11.10 -2.69 4.77
N GLU A 269 12.02 -2.81 5.73
CA GLU A 269 13.42 -2.51 5.48
C GLU A 269 14.03 -3.52 4.51
N ILE A 270 14.45 -3.01 3.36
CA ILE A 270 15.22 -3.78 2.38
C ILE A 270 16.68 -3.69 2.79
N GLY A 271 17.27 -4.80 3.21
CA GLY A 271 18.74 -4.89 3.33
C GLY A 271 19.42 -4.56 1.99
N GLU A 272 20.70 -4.18 2.02
CA GLU A 272 21.45 -3.87 0.79
C GLU A 272 21.59 -5.08 -0.16
N THR A 273 21.31 -6.29 0.32
CA THR A 273 21.28 -7.54 -0.44
C THR A 273 19.86 -7.91 -0.88
N GLU A 274 19.69 -8.29 -2.15
CA GLU A 274 18.42 -8.73 -2.78
C GLU A 274 17.80 -10.01 -2.17
N SER A 275 18.41 -10.57 -1.13
CA SER A 275 18.01 -11.81 -0.44
C SER A 275 17.24 -11.61 0.87
N CYS A 276 16.97 -10.37 1.30
CA CYS A 276 16.21 -10.12 2.53
C CYS A 276 14.69 -10.19 2.28
N HIS A 277 13.98 -10.94 3.14
CA HIS A 277 12.52 -10.94 3.17
C HIS A 277 11.97 -9.61 3.70
N THR A 278 10.75 -9.25 3.29
CA THR A 278 9.99 -8.11 3.82
C THR A 278 8.58 -8.57 4.25
N GLY A 279 7.88 -7.74 5.03
CA GLY A 279 6.54 -8.04 5.54
C GLY A 279 6.53 -9.20 6.55
N THR A 280 5.45 -9.99 6.54
CA THR A 280 5.25 -11.11 7.46
C THR A 280 6.36 -12.15 7.36
N LEU A 281 6.94 -12.38 6.17
CA LEU A 281 8.06 -13.31 5.99
C LEU A 281 9.34 -12.87 6.72
N ALA A 282 9.57 -11.56 6.83
CA ALA A 282 10.70 -11.03 7.59
C ALA A 282 10.54 -11.33 9.08
N LEU A 283 9.33 -11.10 9.62
CA LEU A 283 9.01 -11.43 11.01
C LEU A 283 9.11 -12.93 11.27
N GLN A 284 8.56 -13.76 10.37
CA GLN A 284 8.61 -15.22 10.48
C GLN A 284 10.05 -15.71 10.53
N THR A 285 10.86 -15.32 9.55
CA THR A 285 12.27 -15.72 9.45
C THR A 285 13.04 -15.28 10.70
N THR A 286 12.79 -14.07 11.20
CA THR A 286 13.42 -13.57 12.43
C THR A 286 13.06 -14.42 13.66
N LEU A 287 11.79 -14.81 13.80
CA LEU A 287 11.34 -15.64 14.91
C LEU A 287 11.89 -17.07 14.81
N GLU A 288 11.98 -17.63 13.60
CA GLU A 288 12.53 -18.97 13.34
C GLU A 288 14.03 -19.07 13.65
N LEU A 289 14.78 -17.96 13.54
CA LEU A 289 16.19 -17.90 13.96
C LEU A 289 16.37 -18.01 15.47
N LEU A 290 15.31 -17.81 16.26
CA LEU A 290 15.35 -17.86 17.70
C LEU A 290 14.92 -19.23 18.22
N GLN A 291 15.68 -19.76 19.18
CA GLN A 291 15.20 -20.87 20.00
C GLN A 291 14.16 -20.34 20.99
N LEU A 292 12.88 -20.55 20.67
CA LEU A 292 11.72 -20.15 21.47
C LEU A 292 11.17 -21.30 22.32
N ARG A 293 10.53 -20.96 23.43
CA ARG A 293 9.85 -21.92 24.32
C ARG A 293 8.38 -22.06 23.92
N TYR A 294 7.81 -23.23 24.11
CA TYR A 294 6.41 -23.55 23.83
C TYR A 294 5.72 -23.91 25.15
N PRO A 295 5.06 -22.95 25.82
CA PRO A 295 4.41 -23.21 27.10
C PRO A 295 3.24 -24.20 26.95
N GLU A 296 2.93 -24.93 28.02
CA GLU A 296 1.86 -25.95 28.01
C GLU A 296 0.48 -25.35 27.73
N HIS A 297 0.22 -24.14 28.26
CA HIS A 297 -1.06 -23.45 28.11
C HIS A 297 -1.34 -23.06 26.63
N SER A 298 -0.30 -22.84 25.82
CA SER A 298 -0.42 -22.41 24.42
C SER A 298 -0.61 -23.58 23.44
N ARG A 299 -0.43 -24.83 23.88
CA ARG A 299 -0.55 -26.02 23.03
C ARG A 299 -1.93 -26.17 22.38
N ARG A 300 -2.98 -25.64 23.03
CA ARG A 300 -4.36 -25.68 22.54
C ARG A 300 -4.68 -24.58 21.53
N LEU A 301 -3.82 -23.58 21.36
CA LEU A 301 -4.05 -22.51 20.40
C LEU A 301 -4.04 -23.07 18.96
N PRO A 302 -4.98 -22.65 18.10
CA PRO A 302 -4.97 -23.05 16.70
C PRO A 302 -3.67 -22.60 16.03
N SER A 303 -3.19 -23.38 15.06
CA SER A 303 -2.08 -22.95 14.22
C SER A 303 -2.52 -21.77 13.37
N ASP A 304 -1.65 -20.78 13.19
CA ASP A 304 -1.88 -19.69 12.27
C ASP A 304 -1.57 -20.12 10.83
N LEU A 305 -2.26 -19.52 9.86
CA LEU A 305 -2.06 -19.85 8.44
C LEU A 305 -0.64 -19.54 7.95
N ASP A 306 -0.05 -18.45 8.43
CA ASP A 306 1.25 -17.95 7.96
C ASP A 306 2.39 -18.42 8.87
N MET A 307 2.17 -18.36 10.18
CA MET A 307 3.19 -18.67 11.18
C MET A 307 3.10 -20.12 11.70
N GLY A 308 2.09 -20.90 11.31
CA GLY A 308 1.94 -22.30 11.72
C GLY A 308 1.86 -22.46 13.24
N THR A 309 2.68 -23.35 13.78
CA THR A 309 2.77 -23.60 15.23
C THR A 309 3.58 -22.56 15.98
N LEU A 310 4.31 -21.68 15.29
CA LEU A 310 5.17 -20.67 15.90
C LEU A 310 4.37 -19.69 16.78
N VAL A 311 3.09 -19.48 16.49
CA VAL A 311 2.19 -18.64 17.32
C VAL A 311 2.02 -19.15 18.75
N ARG A 312 2.29 -20.43 18.98
CA ARG A 312 2.27 -21.05 20.31
C ARG A 312 3.55 -20.78 21.09
N ALA A 313 4.59 -20.25 20.45
CA ALA A 313 5.84 -19.95 21.09
C ALA A 313 5.76 -18.66 21.90
N GLU A 314 6.66 -18.54 22.87
CA GLU A 314 6.72 -17.44 23.81
C GLU A 314 8.06 -16.70 23.71
N LEU A 315 7.98 -15.37 23.83
CA LEU A 315 9.10 -14.45 23.83
C LEU A 315 9.37 -13.97 25.26
N THR A 316 10.60 -14.20 25.73
CA THR A 316 11.16 -13.49 26.89
C THR A 316 11.57 -12.06 26.48
N PRO A 317 11.74 -11.11 27.42
CA PRO A 317 12.15 -9.73 27.09
C PRO A 317 13.42 -9.68 26.23
N ARG A 318 14.43 -10.50 26.58
CA ARG A 318 15.68 -10.61 25.82
C ARG A 318 15.49 -11.13 24.39
N LYS A 319 14.58 -12.10 24.21
CA LYS A 319 14.27 -12.63 22.87
C LYS A 319 13.50 -11.62 22.05
N PHE A 320 12.57 -10.88 22.67
CA PHE A 320 11.86 -9.78 22.03
C PHE A 320 12.82 -8.69 21.56
N PHE A 321 13.77 -8.26 22.40
CA PHE A 321 14.82 -7.32 22.00
C PHE A 321 15.66 -7.82 20.82
N TYR A 322 15.96 -9.12 20.77
CA TYR A 322 16.62 -9.71 19.59
C TYR A 322 15.77 -9.69 18.33
N VAL A 323 14.46 -9.92 18.42
CA VAL A 323 13.54 -9.72 17.28
C VAL A 323 13.61 -8.27 16.80
N CYS A 324 13.46 -7.30 17.71
CA CYS A 324 13.56 -5.87 17.40
C CYS A 324 14.90 -5.50 16.73
N THR A 325 16.00 -6.11 17.20
CA THR A 325 17.35 -5.87 16.66
C THR A 325 17.52 -6.49 15.27
N TYR A 326 17.07 -7.73 15.07
CA TYR A 326 17.18 -8.42 13.77
C TYR A 326 16.30 -7.78 12.70
N LEU A 327 15.11 -7.30 13.06
CA LEU A 327 14.26 -6.50 12.20
C LEU A 327 14.77 -5.06 12.02
N ARG A 328 15.80 -4.64 12.75
CA ARG A 328 16.42 -3.30 12.66
C ARG A 328 15.46 -2.15 12.98
N THR A 329 14.56 -2.38 13.93
CA THR A 329 13.65 -1.36 14.50
C THR A 329 14.36 -0.13 15.09
N GLY A 330 15.68 -0.17 15.27
CA GLY A 330 16.46 0.90 15.88
C GLY A 330 16.03 1.24 17.31
N PHE A 331 15.28 0.35 17.97
CA PHE A 331 14.85 0.53 19.35
C PHE A 331 16.04 0.50 20.30
N ARG A 332 16.01 1.41 21.27
CA ARG A 332 16.79 1.26 22.49
C ARG A 332 16.20 0.12 23.33
N GLN A 333 16.97 -0.34 24.31
CA GLN A 333 16.50 -1.40 25.19
C GLN A 333 15.23 -0.97 25.93
N GLU A 334 15.13 0.29 26.37
CA GLU A 334 13.97 0.81 27.07
C GLU A 334 12.70 0.79 26.19
N GLU A 335 12.81 1.18 24.92
CA GLU A 335 11.68 1.16 23.97
C GLU A 335 11.19 -0.26 23.69
N SER A 336 12.14 -1.21 23.55
CA SER A 336 11.82 -2.63 23.37
C SER A 336 11.15 -3.23 24.60
N ASP A 337 11.66 -2.93 25.80
CA ASP A 337 11.08 -3.41 27.05
C ASP A 337 9.67 -2.82 27.24
N GLN A 338 9.47 -1.54 26.92
CA GLN A 338 8.16 -0.91 27.00
C GLN A 338 7.14 -1.56 26.06
N LEU A 339 7.50 -1.76 24.78
CA LEU A 339 6.62 -2.46 23.83
C LEU A 339 6.34 -3.90 24.26
N TYR A 340 7.34 -4.60 24.80
CA TYR A 340 7.16 -5.93 25.37
C TYR A 340 6.09 -5.95 26.47
N TYR A 341 6.15 -5.00 27.41
CA TYR A 341 5.16 -4.91 28.49
C TYR A 341 3.77 -4.52 27.98
N TYR A 342 3.67 -3.67 26.96
CA TYR A 342 2.36 -3.37 26.34
C TYR A 342 1.72 -4.59 25.67
N LEU A 343 2.52 -5.49 25.11
CA LEU A 343 2.04 -6.73 24.49
C LEU A 343 1.72 -7.83 25.52
N LYS A 344 2.25 -7.71 26.74
CA LYS A 344 2.02 -8.68 27.81
C LYS A 344 0.62 -8.49 28.39
N LYS A 345 -0.27 -9.45 28.13
CA LYS A 345 -1.68 -9.39 28.57
C LYS A 345 -1.86 -9.45 30.08
N ASP A 346 -1.08 -10.29 30.76
CA ASP A 346 -1.08 -10.41 32.22
C ASP A 346 0.27 -9.98 32.80
N SER A 347 0.31 -8.83 33.46
CA SER A 347 1.53 -8.33 34.10
C SER A 347 1.95 -9.21 35.28
N GLU A 348 1.00 -9.90 35.92
CA GLU A 348 1.17 -10.69 37.15
C GLU A 348 1.73 -12.11 36.92
N THR A 349 1.64 -12.65 35.70
CA THR A 349 2.16 -13.99 35.39
C THR A 349 3.64 -13.96 35.01
N GLU A 350 4.40 -15.01 35.31
CA GLU A 350 5.78 -15.16 34.80
C GLU A 350 5.84 -15.44 33.29
N ASP A 351 4.69 -15.74 32.67
CA ASP A 351 4.56 -15.99 31.24
C ASP A 351 4.93 -14.76 30.41
N GLY A 352 5.77 -14.96 29.41
CA GLY A 352 6.18 -13.96 28.45
C GLY A 352 5.16 -13.70 27.34
N VAL A 353 5.56 -12.91 26.34
CA VAL A 353 4.67 -12.50 25.24
C VAL A 353 4.54 -13.65 24.25
N LEU A 354 3.33 -14.13 24.01
CA LEU A 354 3.08 -15.12 22.97
C LEU A 354 3.27 -14.52 21.58
N VAL A 355 3.84 -15.31 20.66
CA VAL A 355 3.96 -14.91 19.25
C VAL A 355 2.59 -14.63 18.64
N ALA A 356 1.53 -15.31 19.09
CA ALA A 356 0.15 -15.00 18.69
C ALA A 356 -0.24 -13.54 18.98
N ASP A 357 0.13 -13.02 20.15
CA ASP A 357 -0.21 -11.66 20.57
C ASP A 357 0.61 -10.62 19.80
N LEU A 358 1.90 -10.89 19.60
CA LEU A 358 2.75 -10.09 18.73
C LEU A 358 2.21 -10.06 17.30
N LEU A 359 1.78 -11.20 16.75
CA LEU A 359 1.26 -11.29 15.38
C LEU A 359 -0.08 -10.56 15.24
N ALA A 360 -0.96 -10.64 16.24
CA ALA A 360 -2.22 -9.90 16.26
C ALA A 360 -1.97 -8.38 16.24
N ALA A 361 -1.07 -7.89 17.10
CA ALA A 361 -0.65 -6.49 17.10
C ALA A 361 0.03 -6.11 15.78
N TYR A 362 0.94 -6.93 15.26
CA TYR A 362 1.61 -6.69 13.99
C TYR A 362 0.65 -6.54 12.82
N ARG A 363 -0.40 -7.37 12.74
CA ARG A 363 -1.43 -7.28 11.71
C ARG A 363 -2.27 -6.01 11.83
N GLN A 364 -2.54 -5.54 13.05
CA GLN A 364 -3.27 -4.30 13.29
C GLN A 364 -2.48 -3.07 12.81
N TYR A 365 -1.17 -3.05 13.02
CA TYR A 365 -0.28 -1.96 12.63
C TYR A 365 0.47 -2.23 11.31
N PHE A 366 0.05 -3.25 10.56
CA PHE A 366 0.71 -3.61 9.32
C PHE A 366 0.66 -2.42 8.34
N PRO A 367 1.78 -2.03 7.71
CA PRO A 367 1.85 -0.80 6.95
C PRO A 367 0.77 -0.74 5.85
N SER A 368 -0.14 0.22 5.99
CA SER A 368 -1.20 0.47 5.02
C SER A 368 -0.64 1.07 3.74
N VAL A 369 -1.30 0.79 2.62
CA VAL A 369 -0.90 1.28 1.30
C VAL A 369 -2.11 1.87 0.55
N THR A 370 -1.87 2.87 -0.28
CA THR A 370 -2.92 3.48 -1.11
C THR A 370 -3.43 2.51 -2.17
N VAL A 371 -4.69 2.64 -2.57
CA VAL A 371 -5.29 1.82 -3.64
C VAL A 371 -4.50 1.93 -4.93
N SER A 372 -4.02 3.12 -5.28
CA SER A 372 -3.21 3.36 -6.47
C SER A 372 -1.90 2.58 -6.47
N MET A 373 -1.26 2.44 -5.32
CA MET A 373 -0.02 1.67 -5.20
C MET A 373 -0.29 0.15 -5.30
N VAL A 374 -1.40 -0.36 -4.73
CA VAL A 374 -1.82 -1.76 -4.93
C VAL A 374 -2.06 -2.05 -6.41
N GLN A 375 -2.75 -1.15 -7.12
CA GLN A 375 -2.99 -1.28 -8.56
C GLN A 375 -1.68 -1.24 -9.37
N LEU A 376 -0.73 -0.39 -8.98
CA LEU A 376 0.59 -0.34 -9.60
C LEU A 376 1.35 -1.66 -9.42
N VAL A 377 1.34 -2.22 -8.21
CA VAL A 377 1.96 -3.52 -7.91
C VAL A 377 1.29 -4.64 -8.71
N GLN A 378 -0.05 -4.68 -8.74
CA GLN A 378 -0.82 -5.65 -9.54
C GLN A 378 -0.42 -5.58 -11.02
N ALA A 379 -0.41 -4.38 -11.61
CA ALA A 379 -0.05 -4.18 -13.00
C ALA A 379 1.41 -4.60 -13.29
N ALA A 380 2.32 -4.28 -12.38
CA ALA A 380 3.73 -4.68 -12.49
C ALA A 380 3.92 -6.20 -12.40
N VAL A 381 3.22 -6.87 -11.48
CA VAL A 381 3.22 -8.35 -11.35
C VAL A 381 2.70 -8.98 -12.64
N THR A 382 1.54 -8.54 -13.14
CA THR A 382 0.96 -9.04 -14.40
C THR A 382 1.93 -8.87 -15.57
N GLN A 383 2.61 -7.72 -15.69
CA GLN A 383 3.59 -7.49 -16.77
C GLN A 383 4.84 -8.36 -16.62
N TRP A 384 5.35 -8.57 -15.41
CA TRP A 384 6.48 -9.48 -15.17
C TRP A 384 6.15 -10.92 -15.55
N LEU A 385 4.98 -11.41 -15.13
CA LEU A 385 4.51 -12.75 -15.47
C LEU A 385 4.43 -12.94 -16.98
N ARG A 386 3.80 -11.99 -17.71
CA ARG A 386 3.72 -12.02 -19.18
C ARG A 386 5.10 -12.02 -19.83
N ARG A 387 5.99 -11.11 -19.42
CA ARG A 387 7.33 -10.95 -20.00
C ARG A 387 8.18 -12.21 -19.83
N ASN A 388 8.01 -12.93 -18.73
CA ASN A 388 8.82 -14.10 -18.40
C ASN A 388 8.18 -15.44 -18.80
N ALA A 389 6.96 -15.43 -19.34
CA ALA A 389 6.17 -16.62 -19.66
C ALA A 389 6.77 -17.52 -20.77
N ARG A 390 7.67 -17.02 -21.64
CA ARG A 390 8.28 -17.78 -22.75
C ARG A 390 7.28 -18.69 -23.51
N ASP A 391 6.17 -18.10 -23.96
CA ASP A 391 5.03 -18.75 -24.66
C ASP A 391 4.14 -19.70 -23.83
N ALA A 392 4.44 -19.90 -22.54
CA ALA A 392 3.64 -20.74 -21.64
C ALA A 392 2.38 -20.01 -21.12
N PRO A 393 1.28 -20.73 -20.82
CA PRO A 393 0.09 -20.14 -20.20
C PRO A 393 0.34 -19.83 -18.72
N VAL A 394 1.13 -18.79 -18.45
CA VAL A 394 1.69 -18.48 -17.10
C VAL A 394 0.62 -18.34 -16.02
N PHE A 395 -0.53 -17.74 -16.32
CA PHE A 395 -1.62 -17.60 -15.35
C PHE A 395 -2.29 -18.94 -15.03
N VAL A 396 -2.42 -19.83 -16.01
CA VAL A 396 -2.93 -21.19 -15.76
C VAL A 396 -1.93 -22.00 -14.95
N GLN A 397 -0.62 -21.85 -15.23
CA GLN A 397 0.43 -22.50 -14.45
C GLN A 397 0.46 -21.99 -13.00
N LEU A 398 0.26 -20.69 -12.78
CA LEU A 398 0.15 -20.10 -11.45
C LEU A 398 -1.08 -20.63 -10.70
N TYR A 399 -2.23 -20.75 -11.37
CA TYR A 399 -3.43 -21.39 -10.81
C TYR A 399 -3.15 -22.83 -10.36
N SER A 400 -2.49 -23.62 -11.22
CA SER A 400 -2.13 -25.01 -10.93
C SER A 400 -1.06 -25.12 -9.82
N ALA A 401 -0.12 -24.19 -9.73
CA ALA A 401 0.92 -24.17 -8.69
C ALA A 401 0.32 -24.03 -7.29
N LEU A 402 -0.84 -23.39 -7.16
CA LEU A 402 -1.54 -23.17 -5.90
C LEU A 402 -2.67 -24.18 -5.64
N ARG A 403 -2.74 -25.27 -6.43
CA ARG A 403 -3.84 -26.25 -6.36
C ARG A 403 -4.06 -26.89 -5.00
N GLU A 404 -3.00 -27.07 -4.22
CA GLU A 404 -3.05 -27.68 -2.88
C GLU A 404 -4.03 -26.93 -1.95
N TRP A 405 -4.19 -25.63 -2.16
CA TRP A 405 -5.02 -24.79 -1.31
C TRP A 405 -6.48 -24.70 -1.77
N GLY A 406 -6.83 -25.22 -2.95
CA GLY A 406 -8.22 -25.24 -3.43
C GLY A 406 -8.88 -23.85 -3.41
N THR A 407 -9.97 -23.70 -2.65
CA THR A 407 -10.64 -22.41 -2.41
C THR A 407 -10.26 -21.77 -1.07
N ALA A 408 -9.36 -22.39 -0.32
CA ALA A 408 -8.88 -21.86 0.94
C ALA A 408 -7.87 -20.72 0.72
N ARG A 409 -7.60 -20.00 1.80
CA ARG A 409 -6.58 -18.95 1.80
C ARG A 409 -5.19 -19.56 1.65
N VAL A 410 -4.38 -18.98 0.78
CA VAL A 410 -3.00 -19.43 0.55
C VAL A 410 -2.08 -18.81 1.63
N PRO A 411 -1.21 -19.58 2.30
CA PRO A 411 -0.18 -19.02 3.21
C PRO A 411 0.75 -18.05 2.50
N ILE A 412 1.22 -17.01 3.21
CA ILE A 412 2.08 -15.96 2.61
C ILE A 412 3.32 -16.52 1.92
N LYS A 413 3.97 -17.53 2.52
CA LYS A 413 5.16 -18.17 1.96
C LYS A 413 4.87 -18.85 0.62
N ALA A 414 3.83 -19.68 0.56
CA ALA A 414 3.42 -20.37 -0.66
C ALA A 414 2.96 -19.39 -1.75
N PHE A 415 2.25 -18.31 -1.35
CA PHE A 415 1.80 -17.26 -2.26
C PHE A 415 2.98 -16.55 -2.95
N ILE A 416 3.98 -16.14 -2.17
CA ILE A 416 5.17 -15.47 -2.69
C ILE A 416 6.00 -16.43 -3.53
N GLU A 417 6.28 -17.64 -3.03
CA GLU A 417 7.06 -18.65 -3.76
C GLU A 417 6.45 -18.96 -5.13
N ALA A 418 5.12 -19.11 -5.22
CA ALA A 418 4.44 -19.35 -6.50
C ALA A 418 4.66 -18.21 -7.50
N LEU A 419 4.59 -16.95 -7.06
CA LEU A 419 4.85 -15.79 -7.92
C LEU A 419 6.33 -15.65 -8.30
N ARG A 420 7.26 -16.00 -7.40
CA ARG A 420 8.69 -16.05 -7.71
C ARG A 420 9.00 -17.09 -8.79
N VAL A 421 8.47 -18.30 -8.63
CA VAL A 421 8.62 -19.40 -9.59
C VAL A 421 7.98 -19.04 -10.94
N ALA A 422 6.86 -18.32 -10.93
CA ALA A 422 6.22 -17.83 -12.14
C ALA A 422 6.96 -16.65 -12.81
N GLY A 423 8.04 -16.14 -12.20
CA GLY A 423 8.96 -15.20 -12.80
C GLY A 423 8.90 -13.77 -12.27
N VAL A 424 8.27 -13.50 -11.12
CA VAL A 424 8.28 -12.16 -10.49
C VAL A 424 9.61 -11.95 -9.73
N PRO A 425 10.51 -11.05 -10.18
CA PRO A 425 11.79 -10.83 -9.53
C PRO A 425 11.64 -10.18 -8.15
N ASN A 426 12.55 -10.50 -7.21
CA ASN A 426 12.61 -9.88 -5.89
C ASN A 426 13.36 -8.53 -5.91
N GLY A 427 13.31 -7.79 -4.80
CA GLY A 427 14.16 -6.64 -4.51
C GLY A 427 13.63 -5.30 -5.03
N ILE A 428 14.47 -4.27 -4.94
CA ILE A 428 14.15 -2.89 -5.33
C ILE A 428 13.87 -2.78 -6.84
N SER A 429 14.57 -3.58 -7.65
CA SER A 429 14.41 -3.65 -9.10
C SER A 429 13.18 -4.46 -9.53
N GLY A 430 12.67 -5.34 -8.66
CA GLY A 430 11.53 -6.21 -8.88
C GLY A 430 10.30 -5.83 -8.06
N VAL A 431 9.63 -6.81 -7.45
CA VAL A 431 8.49 -6.67 -6.53
C VAL A 431 8.88 -7.26 -5.18
N LEU A 432 8.63 -6.54 -4.09
CA LEU A 432 9.01 -6.94 -2.73
C LEU A 432 8.01 -7.92 -2.13
N ASP A 433 8.44 -8.70 -1.15
CA ASP A 433 7.55 -9.66 -0.45
C ASP A 433 6.36 -8.94 0.21
N VAL A 434 6.57 -7.79 0.84
CA VAL A 434 5.47 -6.98 1.41
C VAL A 434 4.49 -6.45 0.35
N GLU A 435 4.96 -6.19 -0.87
CA GLU A 435 4.10 -5.75 -1.96
C GLU A 435 3.23 -6.89 -2.48
N LEU A 436 3.79 -8.11 -2.53
CA LEU A 436 3.03 -9.32 -2.81
C LEU A 436 2.06 -9.66 -1.67
N GLU A 437 2.43 -9.38 -0.43
CA GLU A 437 1.55 -9.52 0.73
C GLU A 437 0.33 -8.58 0.62
N TRP A 438 0.51 -7.33 0.17
CA TRP A 438 -0.63 -6.44 -0.08
C TRP A 438 -1.60 -7.00 -1.13
N LEU A 439 -1.08 -7.62 -2.20
CA LEU A 439 -1.93 -8.31 -3.17
C LEU A 439 -2.68 -9.48 -2.51
N ARG A 440 -2.00 -10.30 -1.72
CA ARG A 440 -2.62 -11.43 -1.01
C ARG A 440 -3.72 -10.97 -0.05
N LEU A 441 -3.54 -9.86 0.67
CA LEU A 441 -4.56 -9.32 1.56
C LEU A 441 -5.84 -8.93 0.80
N LYS A 442 -5.72 -8.53 -0.47
CA LYS A 442 -6.86 -8.24 -1.36
C LYS A 442 -7.37 -9.46 -2.11
N ALA A 443 -6.51 -10.44 -2.35
CA ALA A 443 -6.79 -11.68 -3.07
C ALA A 443 -6.23 -12.90 -2.31
N PRO A 444 -6.91 -13.36 -1.25
CA PRO A 444 -6.36 -14.33 -0.33
C PRO A 444 -6.38 -15.77 -0.85
N THR A 445 -7.23 -16.08 -1.83
CA THR A 445 -7.33 -17.40 -2.46
C THR A 445 -6.65 -17.41 -3.83
N ARG A 446 -6.37 -18.60 -4.38
CA ARG A 446 -5.86 -18.70 -5.75
C ARG A 446 -6.85 -18.13 -6.77
N VAL A 447 -8.16 -18.25 -6.53
CA VAL A 447 -9.18 -17.75 -7.46
C VAL A 447 -9.19 -16.23 -7.48
N ASP A 448 -9.20 -15.60 -6.29
CA ASP A 448 -9.15 -14.15 -6.18
C ASP A 448 -7.87 -13.58 -6.79
N LEU A 449 -6.74 -14.28 -6.63
CA LEU A 449 -5.45 -13.85 -7.19
C LEU A 449 -5.51 -13.77 -8.70
N LEU A 450 -6.00 -14.83 -9.35
CA LEU A 450 -6.06 -14.87 -10.81
C LEU A 450 -7.15 -13.92 -11.34
N LEU A 451 -8.28 -13.77 -10.66
CA LEU A 451 -9.26 -12.74 -11.01
C LEU A 451 -8.64 -11.34 -10.96
N MET A 452 -7.89 -11.02 -9.91
CA MET A 452 -7.17 -9.76 -9.79
C MET A 452 -6.14 -9.60 -10.93
N LEU A 453 -5.27 -10.57 -11.16
CA LEU A 453 -4.20 -10.44 -12.15
C LEU A 453 -4.68 -10.45 -13.61
N CYS A 454 -5.82 -11.10 -13.88
CA CYS A 454 -6.36 -11.28 -15.24
C CYS A 454 -7.45 -10.27 -15.63
N THR A 455 -7.87 -9.38 -14.71
CA THR A 455 -8.88 -8.34 -14.99
C THR A 455 -8.29 -6.92 -15.04
N PRO A 456 -8.90 -5.99 -15.79
CA PRO A 456 -10.08 -6.18 -16.65
C PRO A 456 -9.76 -6.97 -17.93
N VAL A 457 -10.71 -7.79 -18.36
CA VAL A 457 -10.61 -8.51 -19.64
C VAL A 457 -11.07 -7.57 -20.76
N PRO A 458 -10.33 -7.46 -21.88
CA PRO A 458 -10.77 -6.67 -23.02
C PRO A 458 -12.18 -7.07 -23.48
N PRO A 459 -13.11 -6.12 -23.74
CA PRO A 459 -14.50 -6.44 -24.09
C PRO A 459 -14.63 -7.35 -25.31
N SER A 460 -13.72 -7.20 -26.29
CA SER A 460 -13.64 -8.05 -27.47
C SER A 460 -13.41 -9.52 -27.11
N ARG A 461 -12.53 -9.80 -26.15
CA ARG A 461 -12.19 -11.16 -25.70
C ARG A 461 -13.30 -11.74 -24.84
N ALA A 462 -13.88 -10.95 -23.93
CA ALA A 462 -15.04 -11.37 -23.15
C ALA A 462 -16.23 -11.76 -24.04
N ALA A 463 -16.52 -10.96 -25.08
CA ALA A 463 -17.57 -11.25 -26.06
C ALA A 463 -17.30 -12.54 -26.86
N VAL A 464 -16.05 -12.82 -27.22
CA VAL A 464 -15.66 -14.05 -27.92
C VAL A 464 -15.83 -15.27 -27.02
N THR A 465 -15.35 -15.20 -25.77
CA THR A 465 -15.55 -16.26 -24.78
C THR A 465 -17.03 -16.53 -24.53
N ARG A 466 -17.86 -15.48 -24.44
CA ARG A 466 -19.31 -15.64 -24.29
C ARG A 466 -19.96 -16.31 -25.50
N LYS A 467 -19.65 -15.85 -26.71
CA LYS A 467 -20.14 -16.46 -27.95
C LYS A 467 -19.73 -17.92 -28.06
N LEU A 468 -18.51 -18.26 -27.64
CA LEU A 468 -18.03 -19.63 -27.63
C LEU A 468 -18.85 -20.50 -26.66
N PHE A 469 -19.12 -20.02 -25.45
CA PHE A 469 -19.98 -20.71 -24.49
C PHE A 469 -21.38 -20.95 -25.06
N ASP A 470 -22.03 -19.90 -25.57
CA ASP A 470 -23.39 -19.98 -26.13
C ASP A 470 -23.47 -20.94 -27.34
N ARG A 471 -22.36 -21.16 -28.07
CA ARG A 471 -22.30 -22.13 -29.17
C ARG A 471 -22.08 -23.57 -28.68
N LEU A 472 -21.38 -23.75 -27.57
CA LEU A 472 -21.13 -25.07 -26.97
C LEU A 472 -22.34 -25.56 -26.15
N ASP A 473 -23.14 -24.63 -25.62
CA ASP A 473 -24.43 -24.91 -24.98
C ASP A 473 -25.52 -25.18 -26.05
N GLU A 474 -25.43 -26.34 -26.71
CA GLU A 474 -26.35 -26.74 -27.78
C GLU A 474 -27.81 -26.84 -27.29
N HIS A 475 -28.02 -27.07 -25.99
CA HIS A 475 -29.33 -27.29 -25.38
C HIS A 475 -29.91 -26.07 -24.65
N ARG A 476 -29.16 -24.96 -24.57
CA ARG A 476 -29.51 -23.77 -23.77
C ARG A 476 -29.77 -24.12 -22.30
N SER A 477 -29.00 -25.04 -21.75
CA SER A 477 -29.07 -25.44 -20.34
C SER A 477 -28.29 -24.50 -19.42
N TYR A 478 -27.63 -23.47 -19.97
CA TYR A 478 -26.69 -22.60 -19.27
C TYR A 478 -25.46 -23.33 -18.73
N THR A 479 -25.16 -24.51 -19.29
CA THR A 479 -24.04 -25.35 -18.91
C THR A 479 -23.41 -26.02 -20.14
N VAL A 480 -22.12 -26.35 -20.07
CA VAL A 480 -21.40 -27.09 -21.12
C VAL A 480 -20.66 -28.28 -20.53
N THR A 481 -20.74 -29.45 -21.16
CA THR A 481 -20.02 -30.62 -20.65
C THR A 481 -18.51 -30.50 -20.90
N CYS A 482 -17.71 -30.87 -19.91
CA CYS A 482 -16.25 -30.92 -20.02
C CYS A 482 -15.76 -31.68 -21.26
N ALA A 483 -16.38 -32.84 -21.54
CA ALA A 483 -16.07 -33.66 -22.72
C ALA A 483 -16.38 -32.94 -24.05
N ALA A 484 -17.48 -32.19 -24.12
CA ALA A 484 -17.82 -31.42 -25.32
C ALA A 484 -16.80 -30.31 -25.59
N VAL A 485 -16.38 -29.58 -24.55
CA VAL A 485 -15.38 -28.52 -24.64
C VAL A 485 -14.05 -29.08 -25.19
N LEU A 486 -13.54 -30.16 -24.59
CA LEU A 486 -12.27 -30.77 -25.00
C LEU A 486 -12.29 -31.34 -26.42
N ARG A 487 -13.39 -32.02 -26.79
CA ARG A 487 -13.55 -32.59 -28.13
C ARG A 487 -13.63 -31.52 -29.21
N ARG A 488 -14.25 -30.38 -28.92
CA ARG A 488 -14.44 -29.29 -29.89
C ARG A 488 -13.19 -28.43 -30.07
N PHE A 489 -12.27 -28.41 -29.10
CA PHE A 489 -11.04 -27.64 -29.20
C PHE A 489 -9.97 -28.37 -30.01
N ASN A 490 -9.73 -27.91 -31.24
CA ASN A 490 -8.83 -28.50 -32.22
C ASN A 490 -7.73 -27.51 -32.65
N PRO A 491 -6.59 -27.45 -31.91
CA PRO A 491 -5.49 -26.53 -32.19
C PRO A 491 -4.90 -26.66 -33.60
N GLU A 492 -5.01 -27.83 -34.22
CA GLU A 492 -4.52 -28.13 -35.57
C GLU A 492 -5.13 -27.21 -36.65
N LEU A 493 -6.36 -26.74 -36.42
CA LEU A 493 -7.09 -25.82 -37.30
C LEU A 493 -6.57 -24.38 -37.24
N ILE A 494 -5.67 -24.06 -36.30
CA ILE A 494 -5.07 -22.73 -36.18
C ILE A 494 -4.01 -22.54 -37.27
N ASP A 495 -4.09 -21.39 -37.94
CA ASP A 495 -3.10 -20.98 -38.94
C ASP A 495 -1.80 -20.51 -38.29
N GLY A 496 -0.68 -20.93 -38.86
CA GLY A 496 0.66 -20.56 -38.41
C GLY A 496 1.24 -21.49 -37.33
N ASN A 497 2.49 -21.91 -37.52
CA ASN A 497 3.15 -22.89 -36.65
C ASN A 497 3.36 -22.39 -35.22
N ALA A 498 3.55 -21.09 -35.00
CA ALA A 498 3.68 -20.51 -33.65
C ALA A 498 2.35 -20.56 -32.89
N ALA A 499 1.28 -20.00 -33.48
CA ALA A 499 -0.06 -19.99 -32.88
C ALA A 499 -0.62 -21.41 -32.67
N ARG A 500 -0.37 -22.35 -33.59
CA ARG A 500 -0.74 -23.77 -33.42
C ARG A 500 -0.04 -24.41 -32.22
N ARG A 501 1.26 -24.17 -32.03
CA ARG A 501 2.00 -24.66 -30.85
C ARG A 501 1.42 -24.07 -29.57
N GLN A 502 1.08 -22.79 -29.57
CA GLN A 502 0.46 -22.13 -28.43
C GLN A 502 -0.93 -22.69 -28.13
N GLY A 503 -1.76 -22.93 -29.15
CA GLY A 503 -3.06 -23.59 -29.00
C GLY A 503 -2.95 -25.01 -28.46
N ALA A 504 -1.91 -25.77 -28.82
CA ALA A 504 -1.65 -27.09 -28.25
C ALA A 504 -1.31 -27.01 -26.74
N LEU A 505 -0.53 -26.00 -26.32
CA LEU A 505 -0.27 -25.74 -24.90
C LEU A 505 -1.55 -25.36 -24.15
N TRP A 506 -2.42 -24.53 -24.76
CA TRP A 506 -3.72 -24.21 -24.17
C TRP A 506 -4.61 -25.44 -24.05
N LYS A 507 -4.57 -26.36 -25.02
CA LYS A 507 -5.37 -27.59 -24.99
C LYS A 507 -4.93 -28.48 -23.84
N LYS A 508 -3.63 -28.69 -23.70
CA LYS A 508 -3.08 -29.44 -22.57
C LYS A 508 -3.46 -28.81 -21.22
N ALA A 509 -3.36 -27.49 -21.11
CA ALA A 509 -3.73 -26.78 -19.89
C ALA A 509 -5.24 -26.89 -19.59
N LEU A 510 -6.08 -26.90 -20.63
CA LEU A 510 -7.53 -27.10 -20.50
C LEU A 510 -7.87 -28.52 -20.06
N GLU A 511 -7.16 -29.53 -20.57
CA GLU A 511 -7.30 -30.92 -20.14
C GLU A 511 -6.97 -31.08 -18.65
N GLU A 512 -5.88 -30.46 -18.18
CA GLU A 512 -5.50 -30.47 -16.76
C GLU A 512 -6.54 -29.74 -15.89
N TYR A 513 -7.04 -28.58 -16.33
CA TYR A 513 -8.06 -27.80 -15.63
C TYR A 513 -9.38 -28.56 -15.51
N VAL A 514 -9.85 -29.17 -16.60
CA VAL A 514 -11.07 -29.99 -16.61
C VAL A 514 -10.92 -31.22 -15.74
N ALA A 515 -9.76 -31.88 -15.77
CA ALA A 515 -9.50 -33.03 -14.91
C ALA A 515 -9.56 -32.68 -13.41
N GLU A 516 -9.12 -31.47 -13.03
CA GLU A 516 -9.23 -30.96 -11.66
C GLU A 516 -10.69 -30.73 -11.23
N LEU A 517 -11.54 -30.22 -12.13
CA LEU A 517 -12.96 -29.96 -11.85
C LEU A 517 -13.81 -31.24 -11.82
N GLY A 518 -13.32 -32.33 -12.43
CA GLY A 518 -14.00 -33.60 -12.59
C GLY A 518 -14.83 -33.70 -13.88
N GLU A 519 -15.40 -34.90 -14.13
CA GLU A 519 -16.29 -35.15 -15.28
C GLU A 519 -17.68 -34.52 -15.06
N GLY A 520 -17.71 -33.19 -15.02
CA GLY A 520 -18.91 -32.39 -14.76
C GLY A 520 -19.37 -31.51 -15.92
N GLU A 521 -20.39 -30.72 -15.64
CA GLU A 521 -20.82 -29.61 -16.47
C GLU A 521 -20.25 -28.30 -15.92
N LEU A 522 -19.87 -27.39 -16.82
CA LEU A 522 -19.34 -26.07 -16.50
C LEU A 522 -20.42 -25.02 -16.74
N ASP A 523 -20.67 -24.17 -15.75
CA ASP A 523 -21.39 -22.92 -15.99
C ASP A 523 -20.49 -21.93 -16.76
N TYR A 524 -21.06 -20.78 -17.12
CA TYR A 524 -20.32 -19.75 -17.85
C TYR A 524 -19.14 -19.20 -17.06
N ASP A 525 -19.27 -19.02 -15.74
CA ASP A 525 -18.24 -18.35 -14.94
C ASP A 525 -17.00 -19.24 -14.81
N VAL A 526 -17.18 -20.53 -14.52
CA VAL A 526 -16.10 -21.53 -14.47
C VAL A 526 -15.47 -21.76 -15.85
N PHE A 527 -16.28 -21.74 -16.92
CA PHE A 527 -15.78 -21.82 -18.29
C PHE A 527 -14.96 -20.58 -18.66
N ALA A 528 -15.50 -19.37 -18.40
CA ALA A 528 -14.89 -18.11 -18.78
C ALA A 528 -13.60 -17.86 -18.01
N TYR A 529 -13.56 -18.25 -16.73
CA TYR A 529 -12.40 -18.11 -15.87
C TYR A 529 -11.13 -18.73 -16.48
N PHE A 530 -11.21 -19.94 -17.05
CA PHE A 530 -10.09 -20.55 -17.76
C PHE A 530 -9.62 -19.69 -18.95
N TRP A 531 -10.54 -19.27 -19.79
CA TRP A 531 -10.22 -18.47 -20.98
C TRP A 531 -9.73 -17.06 -20.64
N TYR A 532 -10.12 -16.52 -19.49
CA TYR A 532 -9.59 -15.25 -18.99
C TYR A 532 -8.13 -15.38 -18.56
N MET A 533 -7.74 -16.48 -17.90
CA MET A 533 -6.33 -16.76 -17.60
C MET A 533 -5.50 -16.91 -18.88
N VAL A 534 -6.01 -17.63 -19.88
CA VAL A 534 -5.33 -17.77 -21.18
C VAL A 534 -5.21 -16.42 -21.88
N SER A 535 -6.32 -15.68 -21.99
CA SER A 535 -6.39 -14.34 -22.58
C SER A 535 -5.38 -13.41 -21.92
N ALA A 536 -5.33 -13.37 -20.58
CA ALA A 536 -4.44 -12.49 -19.87
C ALA A 536 -2.95 -12.75 -20.16
N GLY A 537 -2.58 -13.94 -20.64
CA GLY A 537 -1.22 -14.27 -21.05
C GLY A 537 -0.84 -13.86 -22.48
N VAL A 538 -1.79 -13.38 -23.30
CA VAL A 538 -1.58 -13.06 -24.72
C VAL A 538 -1.57 -11.54 -24.93
N GLU A 539 -0.64 -11.05 -25.76
CA GLU A 539 -0.57 -9.65 -26.20
C GLU A 539 -1.92 -9.15 -26.72
N ASP A 540 -2.21 -7.86 -26.54
CA ASP A 540 -3.50 -7.26 -26.94
C ASP A 540 -3.63 -7.08 -28.45
N ASP A 541 -3.70 -8.21 -29.15
CA ASP A 541 -3.81 -8.34 -30.59
C ASP A 541 -5.00 -9.26 -30.96
N PRO A 542 -5.40 -9.35 -32.24
CA PRO A 542 -6.50 -10.23 -32.64
C PRO A 542 -6.14 -11.72 -32.61
N THR A 543 -4.90 -12.10 -32.27
CA THR A 543 -4.40 -13.48 -32.35
C THR A 543 -5.17 -14.40 -31.41
N PHE A 544 -5.44 -13.97 -30.17
CA PHE A 544 -6.25 -14.75 -29.23
C PHE A 544 -7.65 -15.09 -29.80
N THR A 545 -8.35 -14.05 -30.28
CA THR A 545 -9.70 -14.17 -30.83
C THR A 545 -9.73 -15.07 -32.06
N LEU A 546 -8.80 -14.88 -32.99
CA LEU A 546 -8.70 -15.67 -34.22
C LEU A 546 -8.31 -17.13 -33.95
N ALA A 547 -7.39 -17.36 -33.01
CA ALA A 547 -6.98 -18.70 -32.61
C ALA A 547 -8.14 -19.47 -31.99
N LEU A 548 -8.90 -18.86 -31.07
CA LEU A 548 -10.12 -19.45 -30.51
C LEU A 548 -11.16 -19.74 -31.58
N TRP A 549 -11.41 -18.80 -32.48
CA TRP A 549 -12.39 -19.00 -33.56
C TRP A 549 -12.04 -20.18 -34.45
N LYS A 550 -10.79 -20.29 -34.88
CA LYS A 550 -10.35 -21.39 -35.74
C LYS A 550 -10.32 -22.73 -35.01
N ALA A 551 -9.79 -22.75 -33.80
CA ALA A 551 -9.64 -23.98 -33.03
C ALA A 551 -11.00 -24.62 -32.67
N PHE A 552 -12.04 -23.82 -32.47
CA PHE A 552 -13.40 -24.31 -32.25
C PHE A 552 -14.24 -24.43 -33.53
N GLY A 553 -13.67 -24.14 -34.70
CA GLY A 553 -14.40 -24.18 -35.98
C GLY A 553 -15.53 -23.14 -36.09
N LEU A 554 -15.39 -22.00 -35.41
CA LEU A 554 -16.43 -20.96 -35.35
C LEU A 554 -16.55 -20.15 -36.66
N SER A 555 -15.55 -20.18 -37.52
CA SER A 555 -15.54 -19.52 -38.84
C SER A 555 -16.46 -20.18 -39.87
N ASP A 556 -16.90 -21.42 -39.63
CA ASP A 556 -17.79 -22.15 -40.51
C ASP A 556 -19.27 -21.87 -40.19
N ASP A 557 -19.72 -20.64 -40.44
CA ASP A 557 -21.16 -20.34 -40.55
C ASP A 557 -21.79 -20.89 -41.87
N GLY A 558 -21.02 -21.64 -42.65
CA GLY A 558 -21.44 -22.23 -43.92
C GLY A 558 -21.94 -23.66 -43.80
N ARG A 559 -23.09 -23.88 -43.14
CA ARG A 559 -24.09 -24.98 -43.34
C ARG A 559 -24.70 -25.41 -42.01
N ARG A 560 -25.78 -24.73 -41.61
CA ARG A 560 -26.88 -25.44 -40.95
C ARG A 560 -27.38 -26.49 -41.95
N PRO A 561 -27.37 -27.81 -41.64
CA PRO A 561 -28.12 -28.74 -42.46
C PRO A 561 -29.60 -28.33 -42.37
N ARG A 562 -30.21 -28.03 -43.52
CA ARG A 562 -31.66 -27.96 -43.62
C ARG A 562 -32.18 -29.31 -43.13
N ARG A 563 -32.91 -29.30 -42.01
CA ARG A 563 -33.74 -30.45 -41.60
C ARG A 563 -34.62 -30.82 -42.78
N THR A 564 -34.38 -32.00 -43.34
CA THR A 564 -35.38 -32.75 -44.11
C THR A 564 -36.32 -33.45 -43.14
#